data_AF-A0A1V1P2S8-F1
#
_entry.id   AF-A0A1V1P2S8-F1
#
_cell.length_a   1.000
_cell.length_b   1.000
_cell.length_c   1.000
_cell.angle_alpha   90.00
_cell.angle_beta   90.00
_cell.angle_gamma   90.00
#
_symmetry.space_group_name_H-M   'P 1'
#
loop_
_entity.id
_entity.type
_entity.pdbx_description
1 polymer ?
#
loop_
_entity_poly.entity_id
_entity_poly.type
_entity_poly.pdbx_seq_one_letter_code
_entity_poly.pdbx_strand_id
1 'polypeptide(L)'
;MNRQALLRYPDNPQKSLDYIKQELNLRFDHQKEIDTKEKQFNAQLDQDLISTEKLTKRALSKYKNLSGFENAGLEILKPEQLNQEQQRHFLKRLKQPDIPGLAQLIVNDLSYRHSSGFGSHDIHKLMFKSQLDECLKLSPNLLNNSNFVHAYIQKLVPPDHIDINDNPAEKKAYLSRLWHFSQNLSQSFNSLKAHILFWLLDFNRRQNNYDYNLLWKYLALPRHSSYTKKSFIDRSYYYVDLKEAFKGVSLFPPIHSDEALVKDYLFHFFVRQRLLLL
;
A
#
# COMPACT_ATOMS: atom_id res chain seq x y z
N MET A 1 -46.02 71.69 10.52
CA MET A 1 -45.00 71.92 11.57
C MET A 1 -45.00 73.38 12.01
N ASN A 2 -45.47 73.69 13.23
CA ASN A 2 -45.42 75.04 13.79
C ASN A 2 -44.01 75.39 14.29
N ARG A 3 -43.26 76.18 13.50
CA ARG A 3 -41.89 76.64 13.85
C ARG A 3 -41.82 77.37 15.20
N GLN A 4 -42.90 78.03 15.60
CA GLN A 4 -43.00 78.77 16.86
C GLN A 4 -42.90 77.86 18.11
N ALA A 5 -43.35 76.60 18.01
CA ALA A 5 -43.26 75.65 19.13
C ALA A 5 -41.81 75.18 19.38
N LEU A 6 -40.96 75.18 18.36
CA LEU A 6 -39.54 74.84 18.47
C LEU A 6 -38.69 76.02 18.95
N LEU A 7 -39.05 77.26 18.56
CA LEU A 7 -38.33 78.47 18.96
C LEU A 7 -38.42 78.77 20.46
N ARG A 8 -39.46 78.26 21.14
CA ARG A 8 -39.67 78.39 22.60
C ARG A 8 -39.01 77.27 23.43
N TYR A 9 -38.24 76.38 22.78
CA TYR A 9 -37.55 75.30 23.47
C TYR A 9 -36.64 75.77 24.62
N PRO A 10 -35.86 76.87 24.50
CA PRO A 10 -35.01 77.34 25.60
C PRO A 10 -35.81 77.77 26.85
N ASP A 11 -37.01 78.31 26.64
CA ASP A 11 -37.85 78.84 27.72
C ASP A 11 -38.73 77.75 28.37
N ASN A 12 -39.19 76.77 27.58
CA ASN A 12 -40.00 75.66 28.08
C ASN A 12 -39.80 74.37 27.26
N PRO A 13 -38.70 73.63 27.54
CA PRO A 13 -38.33 72.45 26.79
C PRO A 13 -39.41 71.37 26.80
N GLN A 14 -40.09 71.19 27.93
CA GLN A 14 -41.07 70.13 28.13
C GLN A 14 -42.27 70.29 27.18
N LYS A 15 -42.83 71.50 27.07
CA LYS A 15 -43.94 71.78 26.15
C LYS A 15 -43.56 71.59 24.68
N SER A 16 -42.35 71.98 24.30
CA SER A 16 -41.85 71.77 22.94
C SER A 16 -41.67 70.28 22.64
N LEU A 17 -41.15 69.50 23.59
CA LEU A 17 -41.01 68.05 23.45
C LEU A 17 -42.37 67.34 23.39
N ASP A 18 -43.33 67.73 24.23
CA ASP A 18 -44.68 67.13 24.20
C ASP A 18 -45.41 67.43 22.89
N TYR A 19 -45.25 68.65 22.35
CA TYR A 19 -45.75 69.01 21.02
C TYR A 19 -45.12 68.14 19.91
N ILE A 20 -43.80 67.93 19.96
CA ILE A 20 -43.10 67.04 19.01
C ILE A 20 -43.61 65.61 19.13
N LYS A 21 -43.80 65.10 20.35
CA LYS A 21 -44.32 63.74 20.58
C LYS A 21 -45.73 63.56 20.01
N GLN A 22 -46.60 64.57 20.16
CA GLN A 22 -47.97 64.54 19.64
C GLN A 22 -48.01 64.64 18.11
N GLU A 23 -47.30 65.61 17.52
CA GLU A 23 -47.27 65.80 16.05
C GLU A 23 -46.67 64.62 15.31
N LEU A 24 -45.59 64.05 15.85
CA LEU A 24 -44.91 62.89 15.26
C LEU A 24 -45.53 61.56 15.71
N ASN A 25 -46.58 61.59 16.54
CA ASN A 25 -47.24 60.41 17.10
C ASN A 25 -46.24 59.39 17.69
N LEU A 26 -45.23 59.90 18.42
CA LEU A 26 -44.18 59.07 19.00
C LEU A 26 -44.72 58.33 20.23
N ARG A 27 -44.77 57.01 20.13
CA ARG A 27 -45.12 56.14 21.25
C ARG A 27 -43.86 55.49 21.82
N PHE A 28 -43.65 55.69 23.12
CA PHE A 28 -42.54 55.11 23.89
C PHE A 28 -43.02 53.94 24.76
N ASP A 29 -44.05 53.26 24.29
CA ASP A 29 -44.65 52.04 24.84
C ASP A 29 -43.83 50.77 24.55
N HIS A 30 -42.72 50.90 23.84
CA HIS A 30 -41.75 49.83 23.63
C HIS A 30 -41.05 49.49 24.95
N GLN A 31 -41.55 48.46 25.62
CA GLN A 31 -40.86 47.80 26.72
C GLN A 31 -39.98 46.68 26.15
N LYS A 32 -38.82 46.46 26.75
CA LYS A 32 -38.01 45.27 26.45
C LYS A 32 -38.86 44.04 26.77
N GLU A 33 -39.07 43.14 25.80
CA GLU A 33 -39.54 41.79 26.09
C GLU A 33 -38.46 41.10 26.92
N ILE A 34 -38.62 41.15 28.24
CA ILE A 34 -37.78 40.40 29.17
C ILE A 34 -38.39 39.01 29.22
N ASP A 35 -37.85 38.09 28.42
CA ASP A 35 -38.12 36.66 28.57
C ASP A 35 -37.61 36.25 29.96
N THR A 36 -38.48 36.25 30.97
CA THR A 36 -38.14 36.01 32.39
C THR A 36 -37.67 34.58 32.68
N LYS A 37 -37.59 33.73 31.65
CA LYS A 37 -36.87 32.46 31.73
C LYS A 37 -35.41 32.73 31.41
N GLU A 38 -34.61 33.01 32.43
CA GLU A 38 -33.16 32.78 32.35
C GLU A 38 -32.94 31.31 31.95
N LYS A 39 -32.66 31.05 30.67
CA LYS A 39 -32.18 29.73 30.24
C LYS A 39 -30.81 29.55 30.87
N GLN A 40 -30.76 28.82 31.98
CA GLN A 40 -29.52 28.38 32.59
C GLN A 40 -28.84 27.40 31.63
N PHE A 41 -27.92 27.90 30.84
CA PHE A 41 -26.98 27.05 30.10
C PHE A 41 -25.82 26.73 31.03
N ASN A 42 -25.44 25.45 31.10
CA ASN A 42 -24.20 25.08 31.76
C ASN A 42 -23.04 25.76 31.02
N ALA A 43 -22.27 26.59 31.72
CA ALA A 43 -21.16 27.34 31.14
C ALA A 43 -19.99 26.45 30.70
N GLN A 44 -20.02 25.15 31.03
CA GLN A 44 -18.95 24.21 30.78
C GLN A 44 -19.49 22.93 30.12
N LEU A 45 -18.86 22.53 29.02
CA LEU A 45 -19.12 21.25 28.36
C LEU A 45 -18.47 20.14 29.18
N ASP A 46 -19.25 19.09 29.49
CA ASP A 46 -18.72 17.87 30.08
C ASP A 46 -17.73 17.20 29.11
N GLN A 47 -16.45 17.26 29.48
CA GLN A 47 -15.34 16.71 28.68
C GLN A 47 -15.48 15.19 28.49
N ASP A 48 -16.13 14.49 29.43
CA ASP A 48 -16.30 13.05 29.31
C ASP A 48 -17.20 12.68 28.14
N LEU A 49 -18.14 13.54 27.73
CA LEU A 49 -19.02 13.32 26.58
C LEU A 49 -18.29 13.39 25.24
N ILE A 50 -17.16 14.11 25.19
CA ILE A 50 -16.33 14.29 23.98
C ILE A 50 -15.00 13.52 24.06
N SER A 51 -14.81 12.71 25.09
CA SER A 51 -13.65 11.83 25.20
C SER A 51 -13.55 10.89 23.99
N THR A 52 -12.33 10.68 23.51
CA THR A 52 -12.05 9.82 22.34
C THR A 52 -12.58 8.41 22.53
N GLU A 53 -12.50 7.87 23.74
CA GLU A 53 -13.01 6.54 24.09
C GLU A 53 -14.54 6.44 23.97
N LYS A 54 -15.30 7.42 24.48
CA LYS A 54 -16.77 7.41 24.34
C LYS A 54 -17.18 7.61 22.90
N LEU A 55 -16.53 8.51 22.17
CA LEU A 55 -16.80 8.74 20.74
C LEU A 55 -16.49 7.48 19.91
N THR A 56 -15.38 6.79 20.20
CA THR A 56 -15.01 5.53 19.55
C THR A 56 -16.05 4.44 19.83
N LYS A 57 -16.43 4.24 21.09
CA LYS A 57 -17.48 3.27 21.46
C LYS A 57 -18.82 3.59 20.78
N ARG A 58 -19.20 4.87 20.71
CA ARG A 58 -20.43 5.32 20.04
C ARG A 58 -20.40 5.09 18.54
N ALA A 59 -19.26 5.33 17.89
CA ALA A 59 -19.11 5.07 16.46
C ALA A 59 -19.17 3.57 16.16
N LEU A 60 -18.46 2.75 16.93
CA LEU A 60 -18.44 1.28 16.76
C LEU A 60 -19.78 0.61 17.10
N SER A 61 -20.61 1.22 17.97
CA SER A 61 -21.97 0.71 18.23
C SER A 61 -22.98 1.10 17.15
N LYS A 62 -22.80 2.26 16.52
CA LYS A 62 -23.70 2.76 15.47
C LYS A 62 -23.42 2.12 14.10
N TYR A 63 -22.17 1.83 13.79
CA TYR A 63 -21.74 1.32 12.48
C TYR A 63 -21.10 -0.07 12.63
N LYS A 64 -21.46 -1.00 11.73
CA LYS A 64 -20.82 -2.33 11.69
C LYS A 64 -19.35 -2.26 11.26
N ASN A 65 -19.01 -1.27 10.43
CA ASN A 65 -17.68 -1.01 9.89
C ASN A 65 -17.10 0.30 10.45
N LEU A 66 -15.99 0.79 9.89
CA LEU A 66 -15.37 2.05 10.31
C LEU A 66 -15.89 3.29 9.55
N SER A 67 -17.10 3.27 8.97
CA SER A 67 -17.68 4.44 8.29
C SER A 67 -17.91 5.63 9.23
N GLY A 68 -18.01 5.40 10.55
CA GLY A 68 -18.10 6.46 11.55
C GLY A 68 -16.77 7.16 11.87
N PHE A 69 -15.66 6.76 11.25
CA PHE A 69 -14.33 7.31 11.48
C PHE A 69 -13.81 8.01 10.23
N GLU A 70 -13.20 9.17 10.40
CA GLU A 70 -12.33 9.79 9.39
C GLU A 70 -10.99 9.06 9.29
N ASN A 71 -10.20 9.36 8.25
CA ASN A 71 -8.91 8.67 8.05
C ASN A 71 -7.93 8.93 9.20
N ALA A 72 -7.88 10.17 9.72
CA ALA A 72 -7.05 10.52 10.89
C ALA A 72 -7.49 9.75 12.15
N GLY A 73 -8.78 9.47 12.29
CA GLY A 73 -9.30 8.70 13.42
C GLY A 73 -8.89 7.23 13.42
N LEU A 74 -8.34 6.71 12.31
CA LEU A 74 -7.84 5.34 12.25
C LEU A 74 -6.58 5.14 13.10
N GLU A 75 -5.76 6.17 13.28
CA GLU A 75 -4.50 6.10 14.06
C GLU A 75 -4.75 5.82 15.55
N ILE A 76 -5.93 6.18 16.05
CA ILE A 76 -6.33 6.00 17.45
C ILE A 76 -6.88 4.58 17.69
N LEU A 77 -7.31 3.89 16.63
CA LEU A 77 -7.90 2.56 16.73
C LEU A 77 -6.83 1.51 17.00
N LYS A 78 -7.14 0.58 17.90
CA LYS A 78 -6.35 -0.63 18.14
C LYS A 78 -6.89 -1.76 17.27
N PRO A 79 -6.18 -2.18 16.21
CA PRO A 79 -6.71 -3.17 15.26
C PRO A 79 -7.06 -4.52 15.90
N GLU A 80 -6.34 -4.88 16.97
CA GLU A 80 -6.55 -6.10 17.76
C GLU A 80 -7.93 -6.17 18.43
N GLN A 81 -8.54 -5.01 18.71
CA GLN A 81 -9.86 -4.91 19.35
C GLN A 81 -11.01 -4.83 18.33
N LEU A 82 -10.68 -4.69 17.05
CA LEU A 82 -11.66 -4.59 15.98
C LEU A 82 -12.18 -5.97 15.58
N ASN A 83 -13.46 -6.06 15.27
CA ASN A 83 -14.02 -7.26 14.66
C ASN A 83 -13.52 -7.43 13.22
N GLN A 84 -13.81 -8.57 12.60
CA GLN A 84 -13.30 -8.90 11.28
C GLN A 84 -13.72 -7.92 10.19
N GLU A 85 -15.00 -7.49 10.14
CA GLU A 85 -15.46 -6.50 9.15
C GLU A 85 -14.76 -5.14 9.33
N GLN A 86 -14.56 -4.73 10.58
CA GLN A 86 -13.84 -3.50 10.93
C GLN A 86 -12.37 -3.59 10.54
N GLN A 87 -11.69 -4.72 10.80
CA GLN A 87 -10.31 -4.95 10.38
C GLN A 87 -10.14 -4.90 8.86
N ARG A 88 -11.06 -5.49 8.10
CA ARG A 88 -11.01 -5.40 6.62
C ARG A 88 -11.18 -3.96 6.14
N HIS A 89 -12.13 -3.23 6.72
CA HIS A 89 -12.34 -1.83 6.39
C HIS A 89 -11.17 -0.94 6.83
N PHE A 90 -10.49 -1.31 7.93
CA PHE A 90 -9.27 -0.69 8.39
C PHE A 90 -8.14 -0.88 7.38
N LEU A 91 -7.83 -2.12 7.00
CA LEU A 91 -6.77 -2.45 6.02
C LEU A 91 -7.02 -1.80 4.66
N LYS A 92 -8.29 -1.72 4.23
CA LYS A 92 -8.67 -1.05 2.99
C LYS A 92 -8.36 0.45 2.99
N ARG A 93 -8.46 1.11 4.14
CA ARG A 93 -8.27 2.57 4.27
C ARG A 93 -6.85 2.96 4.70
N LEU A 94 -6.07 1.99 5.16
CA LEU A 94 -4.74 2.23 5.68
C LEU A 94 -3.79 2.64 4.54
N LYS A 95 -3.12 3.79 4.73
CA LYS A 95 -2.20 4.37 3.74
C LYS A 95 -0.73 4.13 4.04
N GLN A 96 -0.40 3.81 5.30
CA GLN A 96 0.98 3.65 5.75
C GLN A 96 1.13 2.30 6.46
N PRO A 97 2.21 1.56 6.18
CA PRO A 97 2.45 0.25 6.79
C PRO A 97 3.02 0.32 8.21
N ASP A 98 3.00 1.47 8.88
CA ASP A 98 3.72 1.73 10.15
C ASP A 98 2.96 1.28 11.40
N ILE A 99 2.21 0.18 11.30
CA ILE A 99 1.39 -0.34 12.40
C ILE A 99 2.02 -1.60 12.99
N PRO A 100 2.19 -1.66 14.33
CA PRO A 100 2.68 -2.87 14.98
C PRO A 100 1.74 -4.05 14.72
N GLY A 101 2.30 -5.21 14.38
CA GLY A 101 1.51 -6.42 14.12
C GLY A 101 0.77 -6.44 12.77
N LEU A 102 1.08 -5.53 11.83
CA LEU A 102 0.44 -5.49 10.52
C LEU A 102 0.51 -6.84 9.77
N ALA A 103 1.66 -7.55 9.86
CA ALA A 103 1.81 -8.86 9.23
C ALA A 103 0.79 -9.88 9.75
N GLN A 104 0.55 -9.92 11.07
CA GLN A 104 -0.43 -10.80 11.69
C GLN A 104 -1.85 -10.42 11.27
N LEU A 105 -2.18 -9.13 11.24
CA LEU A 105 -3.50 -8.64 10.81
C LEU A 105 -3.81 -9.06 9.37
N ILE A 106 -2.83 -8.94 8.48
CA ILE A 106 -2.99 -9.33 7.07
C ILE A 106 -3.16 -10.85 6.96
N VAL A 107 -2.31 -11.64 7.63
CA VAL A 107 -2.43 -13.12 7.59
C VAL A 107 -3.80 -13.57 8.14
N ASN A 108 -4.29 -12.94 9.19
CA ASN A 108 -5.62 -13.20 9.72
C ASN A 108 -6.73 -12.84 8.71
N ASP A 109 -6.64 -11.69 8.02
CA ASP A 109 -7.57 -11.33 6.94
C ASP A 109 -7.53 -12.32 5.77
N LEU A 110 -6.34 -12.81 5.41
CA LEU A 110 -6.17 -13.80 4.33
C LEU A 110 -6.78 -15.17 4.67
N SER A 111 -6.80 -15.53 5.95
CA SER A 111 -7.42 -16.76 6.42
C SER A 111 -8.96 -16.74 6.40
N TYR A 112 -9.56 -15.56 6.19
CA TYR A 112 -11.01 -15.42 6.21
C TYR A 112 -11.68 -16.05 4.98
N ARG A 113 -12.85 -16.66 5.19
CA ARG A 113 -13.62 -17.34 4.13
C ARG A 113 -13.94 -16.44 2.93
N HIS A 114 -14.21 -15.16 3.18
CA HIS A 114 -14.51 -14.17 2.13
C HIS A 114 -13.31 -13.26 1.84
N SER A 115 -12.10 -13.73 2.14
CA SER A 115 -10.89 -13.02 1.77
C SER A 115 -10.76 -12.94 0.25
N SER A 116 -10.34 -11.78 -0.24
CA SER A 116 -10.05 -11.58 -1.66
C SER A 116 -8.58 -11.91 -1.99
N GLY A 117 -7.84 -12.46 -1.02
CA GLY A 117 -6.44 -12.82 -1.16
C GLY A 117 -5.49 -11.62 -1.09
N PHE A 118 -4.19 -11.93 -1.16
CA PHE A 118 -3.13 -10.91 -1.11
C PHE A 118 -3.16 -10.06 -2.39
N GLY A 119 -2.96 -8.75 -2.23
CA GLY A 119 -3.07 -7.76 -3.30
C GLY A 119 -4.45 -7.08 -3.43
N SER A 120 -5.44 -7.49 -2.64
CA SER A 120 -6.79 -6.88 -2.64
C SER A 120 -6.83 -5.49 -1.97
N HIS A 121 -6.08 -5.32 -0.88
CA HIS A 121 -5.87 -4.02 -0.23
C HIS A 121 -4.60 -3.36 -0.76
N ASP A 122 -4.63 -2.02 -0.89
CA ASP A 122 -3.47 -1.25 -1.37
C ASP A 122 -2.27 -1.36 -0.43
N ILE A 123 -2.53 -1.52 0.89
CA ILE A 123 -1.48 -1.66 1.90
C ILE A 123 -0.53 -2.82 1.62
N HIS A 124 -0.99 -3.89 0.97
CA HIS A 124 -0.19 -5.06 0.63
C HIS A 124 1.06 -4.70 -0.21
N LYS A 125 0.96 -3.70 -1.09
CA LYS A 125 2.06 -3.24 -1.95
C LYS A 125 3.04 -2.32 -1.19
N LEU A 126 2.55 -1.66 -0.14
CA LEU A 126 3.31 -0.68 0.62
C LEU A 126 4.15 -1.32 1.73
N MET A 127 3.81 -2.54 2.17
CA MET A 127 4.52 -3.27 3.21
C MET A 127 6.05 -3.25 3.06
N PHE A 128 6.74 -3.22 4.20
CA PHE A 128 8.19 -3.35 4.24
C PHE A 128 8.63 -4.79 4.04
N LYS A 129 9.88 -4.98 3.61
CA LYS A 129 10.48 -6.31 3.45
C LYS A 129 10.40 -7.13 4.75
N SER A 130 10.72 -6.52 5.90
CA SER A 130 10.64 -7.19 7.21
C SER A 130 9.24 -7.70 7.53
N GLN A 131 8.21 -6.94 7.18
CA GLN A 131 6.81 -7.34 7.39
C GLN A 131 6.40 -8.47 6.44
N LEU A 132 6.88 -8.44 5.19
CA LEU A 132 6.67 -9.56 4.26
C LEU A 132 7.38 -10.83 4.72
N ASP A 133 8.58 -10.71 5.29
CA ASP A 133 9.31 -11.82 5.90
C ASP A 133 8.53 -12.40 7.09
N GLU A 134 7.89 -11.56 7.91
CA GLU A 134 6.98 -12.00 8.99
C GLU A 134 5.74 -12.70 8.43
N CYS A 135 5.12 -12.18 7.36
CA CYS A 135 4.01 -12.86 6.69
C CYS A 135 4.41 -14.27 6.21
N LEU A 136 5.62 -14.44 5.69
CA LEU A 136 6.13 -15.76 5.28
C LEU A 136 6.34 -16.72 6.45
N LYS A 137 6.78 -16.22 7.61
CA LYS A 137 6.91 -17.03 8.83
C LYS A 137 5.54 -17.52 9.32
N LEU A 138 4.52 -16.66 9.26
CA LEU A 138 3.16 -16.97 9.71
C LEU A 138 2.40 -17.85 8.71
N SER A 139 2.57 -17.62 7.40
CA SER A 139 1.90 -18.36 6.34
C SER A 139 2.83 -18.62 5.15
N PRO A 140 3.54 -19.78 5.15
CA PRO A 140 4.43 -20.16 4.05
C PRO A 140 3.71 -20.33 2.69
N ASN A 141 2.39 -20.58 2.72
CA ASN A 141 1.58 -20.75 1.51
C ASN A 141 1.52 -19.47 0.64
N LEU A 142 1.89 -18.31 1.18
CA LEU A 142 1.96 -17.06 0.42
C LEU A 142 2.95 -17.11 -0.74
N LEU A 143 3.94 -18.01 -0.72
CA LEU A 143 4.85 -18.24 -1.85
C LEU A 143 4.15 -18.78 -3.10
N ASN A 144 2.91 -19.27 -2.99
CA ASN A 144 2.10 -19.67 -4.13
C ASN A 144 1.27 -18.52 -4.71
N ASN A 145 1.21 -17.37 -4.04
CA ASN A 145 0.44 -16.21 -4.49
C ASN A 145 1.31 -15.26 -5.32
N SER A 146 0.94 -15.04 -6.58
CA SER A 146 1.68 -14.19 -7.51
C SER A 146 1.79 -12.74 -7.04
N ASN A 147 0.72 -12.17 -6.49
CA ASN A 147 0.73 -10.79 -5.99
C ASN A 147 1.71 -10.62 -4.82
N PHE A 148 1.80 -11.63 -3.94
CA PHE A 148 2.76 -11.61 -2.83
C PHE A 148 4.19 -11.67 -3.35
N VAL A 149 4.48 -12.61 -4.25
CA VAL A 149 5.81 -12.76 -4.86
C VAL A 149 6.24 -11.48 -5.58
N HIS A 150 5.35 -10.85 -6.34
CA HIS A 150 5.63 -9.60 -7.04
C HIS A 150 5.90 -8.45 -6.06
N ALA A 151 5.07 -8.30 -5.02
CA ALA A 151 5.29 -7.29 -3.98
C ALA A 151 6.63 -7.50 -3.26
N TYR A 152 7.00 -8.75 -2.97
CA TYR A 152 8.28 -9.08 -2.35
C TYR A 152 9.47 -8.69 -3.25
N ILE A 153 9.41 -9.02 -4.53
CA ILE A 153 10.47 -8.71 -5.49
C ILE A 153 10.68 -7.20 -5.64
N GLN A 154 9.60 -6.41 -5.62
CA GLN A 154 9.71 -4.95 -5.63
C GLN A 154 10.51 -4.40 -4.44
N LYS A 155 10.46 -5.07 -3.27
CA LYS A 155 11.26 -4.67 -2.09
C LYS A 155 12.71 -5.15 -2.12
N LEU A 156 13.08 -5.99 -3.09
CA LEU A 156 14.47 -6.42 -3.32
C LEU A 156 15.23 -5.51 -4.29
N VAL A 157 14.51 -4.63 -4.99
CA VAL A 157 15.08 -3.64 -5.91
C VAL A 157 16.07 -2.75 -5.15
N PRO A 158 17.24 -2.42 -5.73
CA PRO A 158 18.18 -1.50 -5.10
C PRO A 158 17.55 -0.13 -4.86
N PRO A 159 18.11 0.66 -3.93
CA PRO A 159 17.67 2.05 -3.71
C PRO A 159 17.68 2.88 -5.00
N ASP A 160 16.72 3.79 -5.15
CA ASP A 160 16.50 4.59 -6.38
C ASP A 160 17.71 5.43 -6.81
N HIS A 161 18.65 5.73 -5.90
CA HIS A 161 19.86 6.49 -6.20
C HIS A 161 21.00 5.64 -6.80
N ILE A 162 20.82 4.31 -6.90
CA ILE A 162 21.81 3.40 -7.47
C ILE A 162 21.36 2.95 -8.85
N ASP A 163 22.08 3.37 -9.91
CA ASP A 163 21.89 2.79 -11.23
C ASP A 163 22.64 1.45 -11.34
N ILE A 164 21.88 0.36 -11.52
CA ILE A 164 22.43 -0.99 -11.70
C ILE A 164 23.17 -1.18 -13.02
N ASN A 165 22.96 -0.31 -14.02
CA ASN A 165 23.66 -0.43 -15.30
C ASN A 165 25.11 0.03 -15.19
N ASP A 166 25.37 1.03 -14.35
CA ASP A 166 26.70 1.60 -14.13
C ASP A 166 27.44 0.92 -12.97
N ASN A 167 26.73 0.19 -12.10
CA ASN A 167 27.32 -0.53 -10.98
C ASN A 167 27.20 -2.06 -11.13
N PRO A 168 28.22 -2.74 -11.69
CA PRO A 168 28.18 -4.19 -11.90
C PRO A 168 28.14 -4.98 -10.57
N ALA A 169 28.73 -4.45 -9.50
CA ALA A 169 28.71 -5.12 -8.20
C ALA A 169 27.28 -5.16 -7.62
N GLU A 170 26.57 -4.02 -7.66
CA GLU A 170 25.18 -3.95 -7.21
C GLU A 170 24.23 -4.73 -8.11
N LYS A 171 24.45 -4.72 -9.44
CA LYS A 171 23.71 -5.57 -10.37
C LYS A 171 23.81 -7.04 -10.02
N LYS A 172 25.03 -7.52 -9.72
CA LYS A 172 25.26 -8.90 -9.26
C LYS A 172 24.59 -9.17 -7.92
N ALA A 173 24.71 -8.25 -6.97
CA ALA A 173 24.10 -8.38 -5.64
C ALA A 173 22.57 -8.46 -5.75
N TYR A 174 21.95 -7.62 -6.57
CA TYR A 174 20.51 -7.65 -6.85
C TYR A 174 20.06 -8.97 -7.46
N LEU A 175 20.71 -9.43 -8.55
CA LEU A 175 20.40 -10.72 -9.17
C LEU A 175 20.58 -11.89 -8.20
N SER A 176 21.57 -11.82 -7.32
CA SER A 176 21.80 -12.83 -6.28
C SER A 176 20.68 -12.83 -5.22
N ARG A 177 20.22 -11.66 -4.77
CA ARG A 177 19.06 -11.53 -3.86
C ARG A 177 17.79 -12.10 -4.49
N LEU A 178 17.52 -11.77 -5.76
CA LEU A 178 16.39 -12.31 -6.52
C LEU A 178 16.47 -13.83 -6.64
N TRP A 179 17.63 -14.34 -7.03
CA TRP A 179 17.82 -15.78 -7.19
C TRP A 179 17.62 -16.51 -5.87
N HIS A 180 18.22 -16.00 -4.79
CA HIS A 180 18.08 -16.58 -3.45
C HIS A 180 16.61 -16.72 -3.02
N PHE A 181 15.80 -15.68 -3.21
CA PHE A 181 14.37 -15.71 -2.94
C PHE A 181 13.62 -16.69 -3.86
N SER A 182 13.92 -16.65 -5.17
CA SER A 182 13.19 -17.44 -6.17
C SER A 182 13.38 -18.96 -6.05
N GLN A 183 14.46 -19.42 -5.41
CA GLN A 183 14.73 -20.85 -5.23
C GLN A 183 13.63 -21.59 -4.47
N ASN A 184 12.98 -20.91 -3.52
CA ASN A 184 11.94 -21.49 -2.67
C ASN A 184 10.54 -21.42 -3.28
N LEU A 185 10.38 -20.77 -4.44
CA LEU A 185 9.08 -20.65 -5.11
C LEU A 185 8.64 -21.99 -5.69
N SER A 186 7.34 -22.18 -5.84
CA SER A 186 6.77 -23.37 -6.49
C SER A 186 7.01 -23.36 -8.01
N GLN A 187 6.64 -24.46 -8.67
CA GLN A 187 6.85 -24.63 -10.12
C GLN A 187 5.99 -23.69 -10.97
N SER A 188 4.92 -23.11 -10.42
CA SER A 188 4.11 -22.10 -11.12
C SER A 188 4.91 -20.84 -11.47
N PHE A 189 6.02 -20.58 -10.77
CA PHE A 189 6.92 -19.46 -11.03
C PHE A 189 8.13 -19.85 -11.90
N ASN A 190 8.06 -20.94 -12.67
CA ASN A 190 9.16 -21.36 -13.53
C ASN A 190 9.57 -20.27 -14.54
N SER A 191 8.62 -19.53 -15.12
CA SER A 191 8.93 -18.38 -16.00
C SER A 191 9.79 -17.32 -15.30
N LEU A 192 9.42 -16.96 -14.07
CA LEU A 192 10.16 -15.98 -13.27
C LEU A 192 11.55 -16.49 -12.86
N LYS A 193 11.66 -17.76 -12.47
CA LYS A 193 12.96 -18.39 -12.16
C LYS A 193 13.87 -18.40 -13.39
N ALA A 194 13.35 -18.75 -14.55
CA ALA A 194 14.08 -18.73 -15.81
C ALA A 194 14.54 -17.31 -16.16
N HIS A 195 13.65 -16.32 -16.01
CA HIS A 195 13.98 -14.90 -16.19
C HIS A 195 15.18 -14.46 -15.34
N ILE A 196 15.12 -14.73 -14.03
CA ILE A 196 16.19 -14.35 -13.09
C ILE A 196 17.50 -15.10 -13.42
N LEU A 197 17.44 -16.40 -13.66
CA LEU A 197 18.61 -17.22 -13.98
C LEU A 197 19.27 -16.79 -15.29
N PHE A 198 18.48 -16.50 -16.33
CA PHE A 198 19.00 -16.03 -17.60
C PHE A 198 19.83 -14.76 -17.42
N TRP A 199 19.30 -13.76 -16.72
CA TRP A 199 20.00 -12.49 -16.51
C TRP A 199 21.23 -12.63 -15.61
N LEU A 200 21.18 -13.55 -14.63
CA LEU A 200 22.34 -13.89 -13.81
C LEU A 200 23.44 -14.58 -14.64
N LEU A 201 23.07 -15.52 -15.52
CA LEU A 201 24.00 -16.18 -16.43
C LEU A 201 24.57 -15.20 -17.46
N ASP A 202 23.75 -14.33 -18.05
CA ASP A 202 24.22 -13.34 -19.01
C ASP A 202 25.22 -12.36 -18.37
N PHE A 203 24.92 -11.91 -17.14
CA PHE A 203 25.83 -11.06 -16.37
C PHE A 203 27.16 -11.78 -16.11
N ASN A 204 27.10 -13.02 -15.62
CA ASN A 204 28.26 -13.84 -15.32
C ASN A 204 29.13 -14.11 -16.57
N ARG A 205 28.49 -14.43 -17.69
CA ARG A 205 29.12 -14.60 -19.02
C ARG A 205 29.88 -13.36 -19.46
N ARG A 206 29.29 -12.18 -19.36
CA ARG A 206 29.95 -10.90 -19.73
C ARG A 206 31.18 -10.60 -18.87
N GLN A 207 31.24 -11.14 -17.66
CA GLN A 207 32.38 -11.05 -16.74
C GLN A 207 33.36 -12.23 -16.90
N ASN A 208 33.22 -13.05 -17.94
CA ASN A 208 33.98 -14.29 -18.16
C ASN A 208 33.91 -15.31 -17.00
N ASN A 209 32.87 -15.24 -16.17
CA ASN A 209 32.67 -16.14 -15.04
C ASN A 209 31.58 -17.17 -15.39
N TYR A 210 31.96 -18.35 -15.83
CA TYR A 210 31.00 -19.38 -16.24
C TYR A 210 30.67 -20.32 -15.07
N ASP A 211 29.43 -20.29 -14.59
CA ASP A 211 28.94 -21.16 -13.52
C ASP A 211 28.12 -22.33 -14.09
N TYR A 212 28.67 -23.53 -14.01
CA TYR A 212 28.03 -24.75 -14.50
C TYR A 212 26.77 -25.11 -13.71
N ASN A 213 26.77 -24.89 -12.39
CA ASN A 213 25.64 -25.24 -11.54
C ASN A 213 24.44 -24.35 -11.83
N LEU A 214 24.66 -23.05 -12.06
CA LEU A 214 23.59 -22.13 -12.46
C LEU A 214 23.03 -22.48 -13.85
N LEU A 215 23.91 -22.82 -14.80
CA LEU A 215 23.49 -23.27 -16.13
C LEU A 215 22.63 -24.53 -16.05
N TRP A 216 23.03 -25.50 -15.24
CA TRP A 216 22.28 -26.74 -15.06
C TRP A 216 20.89 -26.49 -14.48
N LYS A 217 20.79 -25.63 -13.44
CA LYS A 217 19.50 -25.20 -12.89
C LYS A 217 18.62 -24.52 -13.93
N TYR A 218 19.20 -23.71 -14.81
CA TYR A 218 18.48 -23.06 -15.90
C TYR A 218 17.99 -24.07 -16.95
N LEU A 219 18.82 -25.04 -17.36
CA LEU A 219 18.44 -26.08 -18.32
C LEU A 219 17.41 -27.07 -17.78
N ALA A 220 17.37 -27.27 -16.46
CA ALA A 220 16.38 -28.12 -15.80
C ALA A 220 14.94 -27.56 -15.85
N LEU A 221 14.76 -26.28 -16.18
CA LEU A 221 13.43 -25.68 -16.29
C LEU A 221 12.76 -26.05 -17.63
N PRO A 222 11.54 -26.62 -17.61
CA PRO A 222 10.86 -27.09 -18.82
C PRO A 222 10.42 -25.93 -19.70
N ARG A 223 11.00 -25.86 -20.90
CA ARG A 223 10.73 -24.78 -21.86
C ARG A 223 10.72 -25.28 -23.30
N HIS A 224 9.89 -24.65 -24.12
CA HIS A 224 9.87 -24.89 -25.56
C HIS A 224 11.06 -24.19 -26.22
N SER A 225 12.14 -24.95 -26.45
CA SER A 225 13.31 -24.49 -27.21
C SER A 225 13.68 -25.54 -28.26
N SER A 226 14.43 -25.13 -29.29
CA SER A 226 14.89 -26.02 -30.37
C SER A 226 15.75 -27.19 -29.86
N TYR A 227 16.44 -26.99 -28.74
CA TYR A 227 17.34 -27.97 -28.13
C TYR A 227 16.72 -28.71 -26.94
N THR A 228 15.48 -28.41 -26.54
CA THR A 228 14.78 -29.17 -25.50
C THR A 228 14.13 -30.42 -26.09
N LYS A 229 14.33 -31.58 -25.47
CA LYS A 229 13.67 -32.83 -25.88
C LYS A 229 12.15 -32.74 -25.65
N LYS A 230 11.35 -33.00 -26.69
CA LYS A 230 9.87 -32.95 -26.62
C LYS A 230 9.27 -33.78 -25.47
N SER A 231 9.79 -34.99 -25.24
CA SER A 231 9.30 -35.86 -24.15
C SER A 231 9.52 -35.30 -22.74
N PHE A 232 10.44 -34.36 -22.56
CA PHE A 232 10.67 -33.66 -21.29
C PHE A 232 9.59 -32.59 -21.05
N ILE A 233 9.21 -31.92 -22.14
CA ILE A 233 8.15 -30.92 -22.16
C ILE A 233 6.81 -31.61 -21.88
N ASP A 234 6.43 -32.64 -22.63
CA ASP A 234 5.11 -33.29 -22.54
C ASP A 234 4.73 -33.81 -21.12
N ARG A 235 5.72 -34.00 -20.24
CA ARG A 235 5.52 -34.45 -18.84
C ARG A 235 5.35 -33.31 -17.83
N SER A 236 5.54 -32.08 -18.25
CA SER A 236 5.55 -30.89 -17.38
C SER A 236 4.22 -30.16 -17.47
N TYR A 237 3.67 -29.71 -16.34
CA TYR A 237 2.43 -28.90 -16.35
C TYR A 237 2.71 -27.39 -16.33
N TYR A 238 3.87 -26.98 -15.83
CA TYR A 238 4.26 -25.56 -15.67
C TYR A 238 5.47 -25.23 -16.54
N TYR A 239 5.19 -24.77 -17.75
CA TYR A 239 6.21 -24.38 -18.72
C TYR A 239 6.73 -22.96 -18.47
N VAL A 240 7.99 -22.74 -18.85
CA VAL A 240 8.60 -21.42 -18.91
C VAL A 240 8.11 -20.69 -20.17
N ASP A 241 7.58 -19.49 -19.97
CA ASP A 241 7.41 -18.51 -21.05
C ASP A 241 8.56 -17.49 -21.04
N LEU A 242 9.42 -17.55 -22.06
CA LEU A 242 10.56 -16.63 -22.22
C LEU A 242 10.15 -15.24 -22.72
N LYS A 243 8.91 -15.07 -23.18
CA LYS A 243 8.38 -13.80 -23.69
C LYS A 243 7.68 -12.98 -22.61
N GLU A 244 7.45 -13.56 -21.43
CA GLU A 244 6.77 -12.90 -20.33
C GLU A 244 7.54 -11.65 -19.89
N ALA A 245 6.94 -10.49 -20.12
CA ALA A 245 7.51 -9.22 -19.70
C ALA A 245 7.06 -8.95 -18.26
N PHE A 246 7.91 -9.26 -17.28
CA PHE A 246 7.72 -8.99 -15.85
C PHE A 246 7.73 -7.48 -15.52
N LYS A 247 6.94 -6.68 -16.25
CA LYS A 247 6.87 -5.22 -16.16
C LYS A 247 6.46 -4.79 -14.76
N GLY A 248 7.21 -3.85 -14.19
CA GLY A 248 6.97 -3.35 -12.83
C GLY A 248 7.37 -4.33 -11.72
N VAL A 249 7.88 -5.52 -12.05
CA VAL A 249 8.38 -6.51 -11.08
C VAL A 249 9.89 -6.66 -11.22
N SER A 250 10.39 -6.82 -12.45
CA SER A 250 11.82 -6.91 -12.74
C SER A 250 12.30 -5.67 -13.50
N LEU A 251 13.55 -5.27 -13.25
CA LEU A 251 14.24 -4.23 -14.02
C LEU A 251 14.77 -4.73 -15.38
N PHE A 252 14.69 -6.03 -15.65
CA PHE A 252 15.26 -6.63 -16.85
C PHE A 252 14.22 -6.88 -17.94
N PRO A 253 14.58 -6.72 -19.23
CA PRO A 253 13.67 -6.98 -20.33
C PRO A 253 13.37 -8.48 -20.47
N PRO A 254 12.29 -8.85 -21.17
CA PRO A 254 12.01 -10.25 -21.51
C PRO A 254 13.15 -10.87 -22.32
N ILE A 255 13.32 -12.19 -22.18
CA ILE A 255 14.45 -12.92 -22.78
C ILE A 255 14.27 -13.05 -24.30
N HIS A 256 13.06 -13.38 -24.74
CA HIS A 256 12.71 -13.78 -26.12
C HIS A 256 13.41 -15.06 -26.61
N SER A 257 14.74 -15.06 -26.71
CA SER A 257 15.55 -16.20 -27.14
C SER A 257 16.77 -16.37 -26.25
N ASP A 258 16.97 -17.58 -25.74
CA ASP A 258 18.10 -17.93 -24.89
C ASP A 258 19.20 -18.73 -25.60
N GLU A 259 19.02 -19.01 -26.89
CA GLU A 259 19.86 -19.92 -27.66
C GLU A 259 21.33 -19.46 -27.73
N ALA A 260 21.55 -18.15 -27.91
CA ALA A 260 22.90 -17.59 -27.95
C ALA A 260 23.64 -17.72 -26.61
N LEU A 261 22.91 -17.58 -25.49
CA LEU A 261 23.49 -17.76 -24.16
C LEU A 261 23.84 -19.22 -23.91
N VAL A 262 22.89 -20.12 -24.16
CA VAL A 262 23.11 -21.56 -23.92
C VAL A 262 24.26 -22.07 -24.80
N LYS A 263 24.29 -21.74 -26.10
CA LYS A 263 25.37 -22.15 -27.00
C LYS A 263 26.75 -21.70 -26.50
N ASP A 264 26.89 -20.45 -26.05
CA ASP A 264 28.17 -19.94 -25.56
C ASP A 264 28.63 -20.67 -24.28
N TYR A 265 27.71 -20.89 -23.34
CA TYR A 265 27.98 -21.66 -22.12
C TYR A 265 28.40 -23.11 -22.44
N LEU A 266 27.69 -23.77 -23.35
CA LEU A 266 28.02 -25.13 -23.78
C LEU A 266 29.37 -25.16 -24.51
N PHE A 267 29.66 -24.19 -25.36
CA PHE A 267 30.95 -24.08 -26.04
C PHE A 267 32.09 -23.89 -25.02
N HIS A 268 31.92 -23.01 -24.05
CA HIS A 268 32.90 -22.78 -22.99
C HIS A 268 33.21 -24.08 -22.24
N PHE A 269 32.20 -24.82 -21.79
CA PHE A 269 32.44 -26.06 -21.02
C PHE A 269 32.92 -27.23 -21.89
N PHE A 270 32.36 -27.44 -23.08
CA PHE A 270 32.69 -28.62 -23.89
C PHE A 270 33.91 -28.45 -24.79
N VAL A 271 34.25 -27.23 -25.22
CA VAL A 271 35.42 -27.01 -26.09
C VAL A 271 36.68 -26.69 -25.29
N ARG A 272 36.61 -25.91 -24.19
CA ARG A 272 37.80 -25.63 -23.37
C ARG A 272 38.22 -26.79 -22.47
N GLN A 273 37.32 -27.64 -21.97
CA GLN A 273 37.73 -28.83 -21.19
C GLN A 273 38.51 -29.85 -22.04
N ARG A 274 38.33 -29.84 -23.37
CA ARG A 274 39.11 -30.70 -24.28
C ARG A 274 40.54 -30.20 -24.54
N LEU A 275 40.82 -28.92 -24.26
CA LEU A 275 42.15 -28.29 -24.40
C LEU A 275 42.98 -28.31 -23.10
N LEU A 276 42.40 -28.70 -21.96
CA LEU A 276 43.11 -28.90 -20.69
C LEU A 276 43.46 -30.38 -20.42
N LEU A 277 43.09 -31.28 -21.34
CA LEU A 277 43.36 -32.71 -21.29
C LEU A 277 44.25 -33.19 -22.46
N LEU A 278 44.87 -32.26 -23.19
CA LEU A 278 45.92 -32.47 -24.19
C LEU A 278 47.14 -31.62 -23.80
#